data_AF-A0A087UPD3-F1
#
_entry.id   AF-A0A087UPD3-F1
#
_cell.length_a   1.000
_cell.length_b   1.000
_cell.length_c   1.000
_cell.angle_alpha   90.00
_cell.angle_beta   90.00
_cell.angle_gamma   90.00
#
_symmetry.space_group_name_H-M   'P 1'
#
loop_
_entity.id
_entity.type
_entity.pdbx_description
1 polymer ?
#
loop_
_entity_poly.entity_id
_entity_poly.type
_entity_poly.pdbx_seq_one_letter_code
_entity_poly.pdbx_strand_id
1 'polypeptide(L)'
;MTSPGLAWQACLKMTGIELELLTDLDMHLFIERGIRGGISMISHRWAEANNKYLPHYDPSKPSSYIIYLDANNLYGWAMSQPLPYGGFQWVSPSAIDIEAILSSPEDGAVGYILEVDLEYPQELHDLHNEYPLAPEKCCITTEELSPYSLSLLQKEGRTNPGNIQKLVPNLKKKQNYVLHYRNLKYYLEKGLKLTKVHKILKFLQKP
;
A
#
# COMPACT_ATOMS: atom_id res chain seq x y z
N MET A 1 -2.59 21.32 24.41
CA MET A 1 -3.31 21.13 23.14
C MET A 1 -2.26 20.92 22.05
N THR A 2 -2.31 19.83 21.31
CA THR A 2 -1.36 19.56 20.20
C THR A 2 -2.02 19.91 18.87
N SER A 3 -1.22 20.26 17.85
CA SER A 3 -1.76 20.59 16.52
C SER A 3 -2.64 19.48 15.92
N PRO A 4 -2.29 18.17 16.03
CA PRO A 4 -3.18 17.10 15.57
C PRO A 4 -4.50 17.03 16.35
N GLY A 5 -4.46 17.25 17.67
CA GLY A 5 -5.67 17.26 18.49
C GLY A 5 -6.62 18.39 18.11
N LEU A 6 -6.08 19.58 17.85
CA LEU A 6 -6.87 20.73 17.37
C LEU A 6 -7.48 20.45 15.99
N ALA A 7 -6.68 19.94 15.04
CA ALA A 7 -7.15 19.61 13.69
C ALA A 7 -8.27 18.56 13.72
N TRP A 8 -8.12 17.52 14.55
CA TRP A 8 -9.14 16.49 14.75
C TRP A 8 -10.45 17.06 15.32
N GLN A 9 -10.37 17.85 16.39
CA GLN A 9 -11.55 18.49 16.98
C GLN A 9 -12.23 19.47 16.02
N ALA A 10 -11.46 20.23 15.24
CA ALA A 10 -11.99 21.11 14.21
C ALA A 10 -12.72 20.33 13.12
N CYS A 11 -12.13 19.22 12.64
CA CYS A 11 -12.75 18.33 11.67
C CYS A 11 -14.13 17.85 12.16
N LEU A 12 -14.18 17.23 13.35
CA LEU A 12 -15.44 16.73 13.93
C LEU A 12 -16.49 17.84 14.11
N LYS A 13 -16.06 19.04 14.55
CA LYS A 13 -16.97 20.18 14.71
C LYS A 13 -17.50 20.70 13.37
N MET A 14 -16.66 20.72 12.33
CA MET A 14 -17.03 21.23 11.01
C MET A 14 -17.92 20.26 10.24
N THR A 15 -17.66 18.97 10.34
CA THR A 15 -18.44 17.94 9.63
C THR A 15 -19.69 17.50 10.39
N GLY A 16 -19.70 17.63 11.72
CA GLY A 16 -20.77 17.12 12.57
C GLY A 16 -20.88 15.59 12.53
N ILE A 17 -19.83 14.89 12.07
CA ILE A 17 -19.85 13.43 11.94
C ILE A 17 -19.69 12.77 13.32
N GLU A 18 -20.45 11.71 13.54
CA GLU A 18 -20.29 10.83 14.70
C GLU A 18 -19.52 9.59 14.27
N LEU A 19 -18.40 9.33 14.95
CA LEU A 19 -17.55 8.18 14.67
C LEU A 19 -17.88 7.05 15.64
N GLU A 20 -18.19 5.88 15.09
CA GLU A 20 -18.35 4.65 15.87
C GLU A 20 -16.98 4.16 16.33
N LEU A 21 -16.87 3.82 17.62
CA LEU A 21 -15.65 3.23 18.18
C LEU A 21 -15.65 1.72 17.94
N LEU A 22 -14.50 1.18 17.54
CA LEU A 22 -14.28 -0.26 17.49
C LEU A 22 -14.21 -0.80 18.93
N THR A 23 -15.23 -1.55 19.33
CA THR A 23 -15.27 -2.23 20.64
C THR A 23 -14.81 -3.68 20.58
N ASP A 24 -14.73 -4.26 19.38
CA ASP A 24 -14.24 -5.61 19.12
C ASP A 24 -12.71 -5.59 18.92
N LEU A 25 -11.99 -6.34 19.77
CA LEU A 25 -10.54 -6.48 19.70
C LEU A 25 -10.07 -7.11 18.37
N ASP A 26 -10.82 -8.07 17.84
CA ASP A 26 -10.46 -8.73 16.58
C ASP A 26 -10.57 -7.76 15.40
N MET A 27 -11.55 -6.86 15.41
CA MET A 27 -11.66 -5.79 14.40
C MET A 27 -10.49 -4.81 14.51
N HIS A 28 -10.11 -4.44 15.73
CA HIS A 28 -8.97 -3.55 15.96
C HIS A 28 -7.68 -4.17 15.41
N LEU A 29 -7.36 -5.41 15.80
CA LEU A 29 -6.17 -6.12 15.34
C LEU A 29 -6.19 -6.36 13.82
N PHE A 30 -7.37 -6.63 13.25
CA PHE A 30 -7.54 -6.77 11.80
C PHE A 30 -7.21 -5.49 11.04
N ILE A 31 -7.75 -4.35 11.48
CA ILE A 31 -7.47 -3.05 10.86
C ILE A 31 -5.99 -2.68 11.04
N GLU A 32 -5.43 -2.86 12.24
CA GLU A 32 -4.02 -2.58 12.52
C GLU A 32 -3.08 -3.39 11.62
N ARG A 33 -3.39 -4.68 11.40
CA ARG A 33 -2.68 -5.55 10.45
C ARG A 33 -2.80 -5.06 9.00
N GLY A 34 -3.81 -4.29 8.65
CA GLY A 34 -3.98 -3.66 7.34
C GLY A 34 -3.25 -2.33 7.17
N ILE A 35 -2.85 -1.66 8.27
CA ILE A 35 -2.19 -0.35 8.19
C ILE A 35 -0.81 -0.47 7.53
N ARG A 36 -0.58 0.34 6.51
CA ARG A 36 0.70 0.50 5.79
C ARG A 36 1.12 1.96 5.83
N GLY A 37 2.43 2.20 5.85
CA GLY A 37 2.99 3.54 5.69
C GLY A 37 3.20 3.90 4.22
N GLY A 38 3.87 5.02 3.97
CA GLY A 38 4.31 5.39 2.63
C GLY A 38 5.33 4.38 2.07
N ILE A 39 5.19 4.05 0.79
CA ILE A 39 6.17 3.23 0.07
C ILE A 39 7.38 4.11 -0.22
N SER A 40 8.55 3.68 0.24
CA SER A 40 9.84 4.31 -0.08
C SER A 40 10.75 3.25 -0.66
N MET A 41 11.05 3.36 -1.95
CA MET A 41 11.86 2.39 -2.67
C MET A 41 12.71 3.07 -3.75
N ILE A 42 13.82 2.41 -4.08
CA ILE A 42 14.73 2.82 -5.16
C ILE A 42 14.87 1.60 -6.08
N SER A 43 14.18 1.62 -7.23
CA SER A 43 14.27 0.57 -8.26
C SER A 43 15.55 0.69 -9.08
N HIS A 44 15.97 1.92 -9.38
CA HIS A 44 17.18 2.23 -10.12
C HIS A 44 18.09 3.17 -9.32
N ARG A 45 19.29 2.70 -8.95
CA ARG A 45 20.15 3.39 -7.97
C ARG A 45 20.83 4.65 -8.50
N TRP A 46 21.12 4.69 -9.80
CA TRP A 46 21.85 5.81 -10.41
C TRP A 46 21.38 6.01 -11.84
N ALA A 47 20.90 7.21 -12.16
CA ALA A 47 20.58 7.63 -13.51
C ALA A 47 21.23 8.98 -13.78
N GLU A 48 21.74 9.16 -15.00
CA GLU A 48 22.28 10.43 -15.49
C GLU A 48 21.58 10.78 -16.81
N ALA A 49 21.11 12.02 -16.91
CA ALA A 49 20.44 12.53 -18.10
C ALA A 49 21.46 13.17 -19.05
N ASN A 50 21.43 12.80 -20.34
CA ASN A 50 22.15 13.51 -21.39
C ASN A 50 21.34 14.75 -21.80
N ASN A 51 21.37 15.79 -20.96
CA ASN A 51 20.54 16.96 -21.15
C ASN A 51 21.33 18.08 -21.85
N LYS A 52 20.84 18.55 -23.00
CA LYS A 52 21.47 19.62 -23.81
C LYS A 52 21.70 20.96 -23.08
N TYR A 53 21.07 21.14 -21.93
CA TYR A 53 21.23 22.34 -21.08
C TYR A 53 22.30 22.16 -19.99
N LEU A 54 22.96 21.00 -19.89
CA LEU A 54 23.98 20.71 -18.88
C LEU A 54 25.41 20.73 -19.47
N PRO A 55 26.45 21.05 -18.68
CA PRO A 55 27.83 21.17 -19.16
C PRO A 55 28.43 19.89 -19.76
N HIS A 56 27.97 18.71 -19.35
CA HIS A 56 28.48 17.41 -19.80
C HIS A 56 27.65 16.79 -20.95
N TYR A 57 26.88 17.60 -21.67
CA TYR A 57 26.07 17.14 -22.80
C TYR A 57 26.94 16.54 -23.91
N ASP A 58 26.55 15.34 -24.34
CA ASP A 58 27.14 14.65 -25.49
C ASP A 58 26.20 14.77 -26.70
N PRO A 59 26.55 15.58 -27.72
CA PRO A 59 25.73 15.77 -28.91
C PRO A 59 25.62 14.51 -29.79
N SER A 60 26.46 13.51 -29.58
CA SER A 60 26.38 12.23 -30.29
C SER A 60 25.27 11.31 -29.75
N LYS A 61 24.75 11.59 -28.55
CA LYS A 61 23.69 10.81 -27.90
C LYS A 61 22.36 11.55 -27.94
N PRO A 62 21.22 10.83 -27.96
CA PRO A 62 19.91 11.45 -27.81
C PRO A 62 19.82 12.27 -26.53
N SER A 63 19.09 13.39 -26.57
CA SER A 63 18.85 14.18 -25.36
C SER A 63 17.89 13.44 -24.43
N SER A 64 18.20 13.36 -23.13
CA SER A 64 17.33 12.80 -22.11
C SER A 64 17.18 13.74 -20.92
N TYR A 65 16.14 13.51 -20.11
CA TYR A 65 15.76 14.34 -18.97
C TYR A 65 15.34 13.44 -17.80
N ILE A 66 15.61 13.88 -16.58
CA ILE A 66 15.06 13.28 -15.36
C ILE A 66 13.98 14.22 -14.84
N ILE A 67 12.79 13.66 -14.59
CA ILE A 67 11.66 14.39 -14.05
C ILE A 67 11.53 14.11 -12.55
N TYR A 68 11.20 15.16 -11.80
CA TYR A 68 10.78 15.05 -10.41
C TYR A 68 9.31 15.42 -10.32
N LEU A 69 8.50 14.48 -9.81
CA LEU A 69 7.06 14.65 -9.63
C LEU A 69 6.75 14.55 -8.14
N ASP A 70 5.96 15.50 -7.64
CA ASP A 70 5.49 15.52 -6.26
C ASP A 70 3.99 15.85 -6.24
N ALA A 71 3.24 15.11 -5.42
CA ALA A 71 1.80 15.27 -5.30
C ALA A 71 1.48 16.30 -4.19
N ASN A 72 0.90 17.43 -4.59
CA ASN A 72 0.44 18.46 -3.67
C ASN A 72 -0.62 17.90 -2.71
N ASN A 73 -0.33 17.87 -1.41
CA ASN A 73 -1.24 17.45 -0.35
C ASN A 73 -1.83 16.03 -0.56
N LEU A 74 -0.97 15.04 -0.82
CA LEU A 74 -1.36 13.65 -1.07
C LEU A 74 -2.32 13.08 0.00
N TYR A 75 -2.00 13.25 1.28
CA TYR A 75 -2.86 12.75 2.36
C TYR A 75 -4.16 13.54 2.48
N GLY A 76 -4.16 14.86 2.24
CA GLY A 76 -5.39 15.64 2.25
C GLY A 76 -6.34 15.25 1.12
N TRP A 77 -5.81 14.93 -0.06
CA TRP A 77 -6.61 14.36 -1.15
C TRP A 77 -7.21 13.00 -0.75
N ALA A 78 -6.41 12.11 -0.15
CA ALA A 78 -6.88 10.82 0.34
C ALA A 78 -7.92 10.96 1.46
N MET A 79 -7.77 11.95 2.34
CA MET A 79 -8.72 12.26 3.42
C MET A 79 -10.02 12.91 2.94
N SER A 80 -10.05 13.39 1.69
CA SER A 80 -11.26 13.92 1.05
C SER A 80 -12.05 12.83 0.31
N GLN A 81 -11.55 11.58 0.32
CA GLN A 81 -12.25 10.43 -0.23
C GLN A 81 -13.22 9.87 0.82
N PRO A 82 -14.20 9.06 0.41
CA PRO A 82 -15.04 8.32 1.35
C PRO A 82 -14.22 7.49 2.33
N LEU A 83 -14.37 7.77 3.63
CA LEU A 83 -13.67 7.07 4.72
C LEU A 83 -14.66 6.36 5.65
N PRO A 84 -14.25 5.25 6.30
CA PRO A 84 -15.06 4.57 7.30
C PRO A 84 -15.43 5.48 8.47
N TYR A 85 -16.71 5.52 8.85
CA TYR A 85 -17.15 6.26 10.05
C TYR A 85 -17.96 5.42 11.04
N GLY A 86 -18.52 4.28 10.62
CA GLY A 86 -19.27 3.39 11.50
C GLY A 86 -19.93 2.23 10.79
N GLY A 87 -20.87 1.56 11.46
CA GLY A 87 -21.56 0.36 10.98
C GLY A 87 -20.61 -0.81 10.77
N PHE A 88 -19.61 -0.98 11.64
CA PHE A 88 -18.59 -2.01 11.48
C PHE A 88 -19.19 -3.38 11.75
N GLN A 89 -19.16 -4.25 10.75
CA GLN A 89 -19.76 -5.59 10.86
C GLN A 89 -18.93 -6.63 10.13
N TRP A 90 -18.65 -7.74 10.82
CA TRP A 90 -18.12 -8.95 10.20
C TRP A 90 -19.16 -9.57 9.26
N VAL A 91 -18.75 -9.88 8.04
CA VAL A 91 -19.58 -10.57 7.05
C VAL A 91 -18.93 -11.91 6.72
N SER A 92 -19.72 -12.98 6.73
CA SER A 92 -19.24 -14.29 6.29
C SER A 92 -18.85 -14.23 4.82
N PRO A 93 -17.66 -14.73 4.41
CA PRO A 93 -17.27 -14.81 3.00
C PRO A 93 -18.24 -15.63 2.14
N SER A 94 -18.98 -16.57 2.74
CA SER A 94 -20.01 -17.35 2.03
C SER A 94 -21.33 -16.61 1.82
N ALA A 95 -21.55 -15.51 2.55
CA ALA A 95 -22.82 -14.78 2.55
C ALA A 95 -22.84 -13.60 1.56
N ILE A 96 -21.70 -13.24 0.97
CA ILE A 96 -21.58 -12.13 0.03
C ILE A 96 -20.76 -12.56 -1.19
N ASP A 97 -21.25 -12.19 -2.36
CA ASP A 97 -20.52 -12.39 -3.61
C ASP A 97 -19.37 -11.37 -3.70
N ILE A 98 -18.16 -11.86 -4.02
CA ILE A 98 -16.98 -11.03 -4.20
C ILE A 98 -17.16 -10.11 -5.41
N GLU A 99 -17.81 -10.58 -6.47
CA GLU A 99 -18.08 -9.74 -7.64
C GLU A 99 -19.00 -8.56 -7.30
N ALA A 100 -19.92 -8.73 -6.34
CA ALA A 100 -20.74 -7.62 -5.83
C ALA A 100 -19.89 -6.58 -5.08
N ILE A 101 -18.87 -7.01 -4.32
CA ILE A 101 -17.92 -6.09 -3.67
C ILE A 101 -17.05 -5.38 -4.72
N LEU A 102 -16.54 -6.11 -5.71
CA LEU A 102 -15.68 -5.57 -6.77
C LEU A 102 -16.44 -4.63 -7.72
N SER A 103 -17.75 -4.78 -7.86
CA SER A 103 -18.61 -3.87 -8.63
C SER A 103 -19.16 -2.69 -7.81
N SER A 104 -18.99 -2.68 -6.48
CA SER A 104 -19.56 -1.64 -5.61
C SER A 104 -18.93 -0.26 -5.85
N PRO A 105 -19.69 0.84 -5.97
CA PRO A 105 -19.12 2.16 -6.26
C PRO A 105 -18.15 2.63 -5.18
N GLU A 106 -17.05 3.29 -5.57
CA GLU A 106 -16.02 3.75 -4.63
C GLU A 106 -16.52 4.87 -3.70
N ASP A 107 -17.49 5.64 -4.20
CA ASP A 107 -18.26 6.71 -3.54
C ASP A 107 -19.59 6.23 -2.95
N GLY A 108 -19.83 4.92 -2.92
CA GLY A 108 -20.99 4.33 -2.28
C GLY A 108 -20.99 4.55 -0.77
N ALA A 109 -22.17 4.42 -0.15
CA ALA A 109 -22.33 4.55 1.30
C ALA A 109 -21.71 3.38 2.11
N VAL A 110 -21.34 2.28 1.44
CA VAL A 110 -20.81 1.06 2.05
C VAL A 110 -19.43 0.77 1.48
N GLY A 111 -18.48 0.46 2.36
CA GLY A 111 -17.15 -0.01 2.01
C GLY A 111 -16.77 -1.31 2.70
N TYR A 112 -15.63 -1.88 2.28
CA TYR A 112 -15.15 -3.17 2.77
C TYR A 112 -13.63 -3.18 2.98
N ILE A 113 -13.18 -3.85 4.03
CA ILE A 113 -11.79 -4.29 4.21
C ILE A 113 -11.81 -5.82 4.20
N LEU A 114 -10.92 -6.42 3.42
CA LEU A 114 -10.86 -7.87 3.23
C LEU A 114 -9.50 -8.41 3.69
N GLU A 115 -9.49 -9.64 4.19
CA GLU A 115 -8.27 -10.46 4.32
C GLU A 115 -8.29 -11.53 3.23
N VAL A 116 -7.28 -11.52 2.38
CA VAL A 116 -7.26 -12.32 1.15
C VAL A 116 -5.90 -12.96 0.89
N ASP A 117 -5.89 -13.99 0.07
CA ASP A 117 -4.69 -14.50 -0.58
C ASP A 117 -4.66 -14.02 -2.03
N LEU A 118 -3.51 -13.48 -2.44
CA LEU A 118 -3.28 -12.99 -3.81
C LEU A 118 -2.10 -13.74 -4.41
N GLU A 119 -2.30 -14.25 -5.62
CA GLU A 119 -1.22 -14.73 -6.45
C GLU A 119 -0.67 -13.59 -7.30
N TYR A 120 0.65 -13.59 -7.47
CA TYR A 120 1.39 -12.64 -8.27
C TYR A 120 1.94 -13.35 -9.51
N PRO A 121 1.23 -13.32 -10.65
CA PRO A 121 1.63 -14.06 -11.83
C PRO A 121 3.02 -13.68 -12.32
N GLN A 122 3.80 -14.69 -12.76
CA GLN A 122 5.19 -14.50 -13.17
C GLN A 122 5.31 -13.60 -14.41
N GLU A 123 4.31 -13.64 -15.28
CA GLU A 123 4.21 -12.79 -16.47
C GLU A 123 4.18 -11.28 -16.15
N LEU A 124 3.84 -10.89 -14.91
CA LEU A 124 3.82 -9.50 -14.46
C LEU A 124 5.14 -9.05 -13.82
N HIS A 125 6.10 -9.96 -13.58
CA HIS A 125 7.28 -9.66 -12.77
C HIS A 125 8.15 -8.58 -13.42
N ASP A 126 8.40 -8.67 -14.72
CA ASP A 126 9.18 -7.66 -15.45
C ASP A 126 8.46 -6.30 -15.48
N LEU A 127 7.14 -6.32 -15.72
CA LEU A 127 6.32 -5.10 -15.79
C LEU A 127 6.25 -4.37 -14.44
N HIS A 128 6.16 -5.11 -13.34
CA HIS A 128 5.99 -4.55 -12.01
C HIS A 128 7.28 -4.47 -11.19
N ASN A 129 8.42 -4.84 -11.77
CA ASN A 129 9.71 -4.90 -11.06
C ASN A 129 10.09 -3.54 -10.42
N GLU A 130 9.72 -2.43 -11.08
CA GLU A 130 10.04 -1.09 -10.60
C GLU A 130 9.12 -0.61 -9.47
N TYR A 131 7.89 -1.11 -9.41
CA TYR A 131 6.92 -0.71 -8.38
C TYR A 131 5.93 -1.85 -8.04
N PRO A 132 6.39 -2.89 -7.32
CA PRO A 132 5.54 -4.03 -6.99
C PRO A 132 4.31 -3.63 -6.17
N LEU A 133 3.14 -4.14 -6.59
CA LEU A 133 1.88 -3.99 -5.88
C LEU A 133 1.82 -4.79 -4.57
N ALA A 134 0.88 -4.41 -3.70
CA ALA A 134 0.60 -5.08 -2.41
C ALA A 134 1.86 -5.25 -1.52
N PRO A 135 2.48 -4.14 -1.06
CA PRO A 135 3.65 -4.20 -0.20
C PRO A 135 3.30 -4.80 1.17
N GLU A 136 4.26 -5.51 1.76
CA GLU A 136 4.09 -6.25 3.02
C GLU A 136 5.07 -5.77 4.09
N LYS A 137 4.66 -5.85 5.36
CA LYS A 137 5.59 -5.69 6.48
C LYS A 137 6.32 -7.02 6.68
N CYS A 138 7.60 -7.10 6.31
CA CYS A 138 8.40 -8.30 6.50
C CYS A 138 9.84 -7.98 6.94
N CYS A 139 10.50 -8.96 7.53
CA CYS A 139 11.94 -8.92 7.76
C CYS A 139 12.64 -9.47 6.51
N ILE A 140 13.73 -8.82 6.12
CA ILE A 140 14.58 -9.30 5.03
C ILE A 140 15.44 -10.43 5.57
N THR A 141 15.48 -11.56 4.88
CA THR A 141 16.37 -12.67 5.24
C THR A 141 17.71 -12.56 4.52
N THR A 142 18.72 -13.29 4.99
CA THR A 142 20.07 -13.26 4.39
C THR A 142 20.05 -13.77 2.94
N GLU A 143 19.15 -14.69 2.62
CA GLU A 143 18.98 -15.28 1.28
C GLU A 143 18.39 -14.28 0.27
N GLU A 144 17.71 -13.24 0.75
CA GLU A 144 17.11 -12.19 -0.08
C GLU A 144 18.08 -11.03 -0.37
N LEU A 145 19.25 -11.03 0.26
CA LEU A 145 20.23 -9.97 0.07
C LEU A 145 20.98 -10.15 -1.26
N SER A 146 21.18 -9.04 -1.97
CA SER A 146 22.05 -9.04 -3.14
C SER A 146 23.50 -9.39 -2.74
N PRO A 147 24.32 -9.94 -3.66
CA PRO A 147 25.73 -10.23 -3.40
C PRO A 147 26.50 -9.01 -2.86
N TYR A 148 26.19 -7.82 -3.35
CA TYR A 148 26.77 -6.57 -2.86
C TYR A 148 26.36 -6.28 -1.41
N SER A 149 25.08 -6.39 -1.10
CA SER A 149 24.56 -6.19 0.27
C SER A 149 25.15 -7.21 1.26
N LEU A 150 25.32 -8.47 0.83
CA LEU A 150 26.01 -9.49 1.62
C LEU A 150 27.47 -9.12 1.89
N SER A 151 28.20 -8.62 0.88
CA SER A 151 29.60 -8.20 1.07
C SER A 151 29.75 -7.04 2.06
N LEU A 152 28.81 -6.11 2.08
CA LEU A 152 28.79 -5.00 3.05
C LEU A 152 28.53 -5.53 4.46
N LEU A 153 27.57 -6.43 4.59
CA LEU A 153 27.20 -7.05 5.85
C LEU A 153 28.37 -7.83 6.48
N GLN A 154 29.13 -8.56 5.65
CA GLN A 154 30.36 -9.24 6.06
C GLN A 154 31.46 -8.26 6.48
N LYS A 155 31.64 -7.15 5.74
CA LYS A 155 32.61 -6.09 6.10
C LYS A 155 32.28 -5.43 7.44
N GLU A 156 31.00 -5.31 7.78
CA GLU A 156 30.53 -4.81 9.07
C GLU A 156 30.62 -5.86 10.20
N GLY A 157 31.08 -7.09 9.92
CA GLY A 157 31.17 -8.18 10.91
C GLY A 157 29.81 -8.72 11.34
N ARG A 158 28.75 -8.48 10.56
CA ARG A 158 27.39 -8.96 10.83
C ARG A 158 27.15 -10.29 10.12
N THR A 159 26.17 -11.05 10.60
CA THR A 159 25.76 -12.35 10.00
C THR A 159 24.33 -12.33 9.45
N ASN A 160 23.53 -11.32 9.80
CA ASN A 160 22.16 -11.15 9.32
C ASN A 160 21.80 -9.65 9.19
N PRO A 161 20.81 -9.30 8.33
CA PRO A 161 20.40 -7.91 8.11
C PRO A 161 19.62 -7.29 9.28
N GLY A 162 19.37 -8.06 10.35
CA GLY A 162 18.56 -7.68 11.51
C GLY A 162 17.10 -8.08 11.38
N ASN A 163 16.39 -8.13 12.51
CA ASN A 163 14.99 -8.58 12.60
C ASN A 163 13.99 -7.41 12.58
N ILE A 164 14.32 -6.31 11.90
CA ILE A 164 13.47 -5.14 11.82
C ILE A 164 12.49 -5.33 10.66
N GLN A 165 11.19 -5.26 10.96
CA GLN A 165 10.15 -5.27 9.94
C GLN A 165 10.21 -3.99 9.12
N LYS A 166 10.25 -4.14 7.79
CA LYS A 166 10.18 -3.04 6.83
C LYS A 166 8.96 -3.22 5.95
N LEU A 167 8.44 -2.13 5.42
CA LEU A 167 7.44 -2.18 4.36
C LEU A 167 8.16 -2.45 3.04
N VAL A 168 7.98 -3.63 2.47
CA VAL A 168 8.73 -4.13 1.31
C VAL A 168 7.77 -4.41 0.15
N PRO A 169 7.87 -3.63 -0.93
CA PRO A 169 7.31 -4.00 -2.23
C PRO A 169 8.03 -5.25 -2.74
N ASN A 170 7.29 -6.33 -3.00
CA ASN A 170 7.86 -7.58 -3.47
C ASN A 170 6.86 -8.31 -4.38
N LEU A 171 7.38 -9.13 -5.30
CA LEU A 171 6.61 -9.87 -6.30
C LEU A 171 6.15 -11.27 -5.81
N LYS A 172 6.19 -11.53 -4.49
CA LYS A 172 5.76 -12.82 -3.94
C LYS A 172 4.24 -12.90 -3.85
N LYS A 173 3.74 -14.13 -3.72
CA LYS A 173 2.35 -14.37 -3.31
C LYS A 173 2.05 -13.70 -1.97
N LYS A 174 0.85 -13.16 -1.83
CA LYS A 174 0.36 -12.53 -0.60
C LYS A 174 -0.55 -13.52 0.12
N GLN A 175 -0.38 -13.63 1.43
CA GLN A 175 -1.15 -14.56 2.26
C GLN A 175 -1.73 -13.81 3.45
N ASN A 176 -3.02 -14.02 3.74
CA ASN A 176 -3.74 -13.30 4.80
C ASN A 176 -3.53 -11.77 4.71
N TYR A 177 -3.53 -11.24 3.49
CA TYR A 177 -3.26 -9.84 3.20
C TYR A 177 -4.51 -9.01 3.47
N VAL A 178 -4.42 -8.09 4.43
CA VAL A 178 -5.53 -7.18 4.76
C VAL A 178 -5.45 -5.92 3.91
N LEU A 179 -6.52 -5.61 3.18
CA LEU A 179 -6.58 -4.44 2.31
C LEU A 179 -8.00 -3.86 2.17
N HIS A 180 -8.06 -2.57 1.85
CA HIS A 180 -9.28 -1.91 1.45
C HIS A 180 -9.76 -2.41 0.08
N TYR A 181 -11.08 -2.54 -0.12
CA TYR A 181 -11.64 -3.08 -1.36
C TYR A 181 -11.22 -2.32 -2.63
N ARG A 182 -11.07 -0.99 -2.55
CA ARG A 182 -10.53 -0.17 -3.67
C ARG A 182 -9.14 -0.63 -4.11
N ASN A 183 -8.26 -0.97 -3.16
CA ASN A 183 -6.95 -1.52 -3.48
C ASN A 183 -7.05 -2.92 -4.08
N LEU A 184 -7.97 -3.75 -3.59
CA LEU A 184 -8.21 -5.06 -4.18
C LEU A 184 -8.64 -4.93 -5.65
N LYS A 185 -9.63 -4.08 -5.94
CA LYS A 185 -10.05 -3.80 -7.33
C LYS A 185 -8.87 -3.38 -8.20
N TYR A 186 -8.10 -2.40 -7.73
CA TYR A 186 -6.93 -1.91 -8.45
C TYR A 186 -5.91 -3.03 -8.70
N TYR A 187 -5.62 -3.88 -7.71
CA TYR A 187 -4.67 -4.97 -7.86
C TYR A 187 -5.15 -6.04 -8.85
N LEU A 188 -6.44 -6.36 -8.85
CA LEU A 188 -7.03 -7.30 -9.82
C LEU A 188 -7.03 -6.72 -11.24
N GLU A 189 -7.34 -5.42 -11.39
CA GLU A 189 -7.22 -4.70 -12.67
C GLU A 189 -5.78 -4.76 -13.21
N LYS A 190 -4.78 -4.66 -12.33
CA LYS A 190 -3.36 -4.82 -12.68
C LYS A 190 -2.90 -6.28 -12.81
N GLY A 191 -3.83 -7.25 -12.75
CA GLY A 191 -3.57 -8.65 -13.08
C GLY A 191 -3.16 -9.55 -11.91
N LEU A 192 -3.15 -9.07 -10.66
CA LEU A 192 -3.05 -9.99 -9.52
C LEU A 192 -4.29 -10.90 -9.51
N LYS A 193 -4.14 -12.13 -9.02
CA LYS A 193 -5.22 -13.11 -8.99
C LYS A 193 -5.67 -13.34 -7.55
N LEU A 194 -6.94 -13.13 -7.28
CA LEU A 194 -7.55 -13.47 -5.99
C LEU A 194 -7.71 -14.99 -5.90
N THR A 195 -7.08 -15.61 -4.90
CA THR A 195 -7.16 -17.07 -4.71
C THR A 195 -8.05 -17.46 -3.55
N LYS A 196 -8.13 -16.63 -2.50
CA LYS A 196 -8.98 -16.90 -1.33
C LYS A 196 -9.39 -15.62 -0.61
N VAL A 197 -10.58 -15.63 -0.02
CA VAL A 197 -11.07 -14.61 0.91
C VAL A 197 -11.32 -15.26 2.26
N HIS A 198 -10.69 -14.73 3.31
CA HIS A 198 -10.74 -15.30 4.66
C HIS A 198 -11.71 -14.54 5.56
N LYS A 199 -11.68 -13.20 5.52
CA LYS A 199 -12.51 -12.34 6.36
C LYS A 199 -12.93 -11.09 5.60
N ILE A 200 -14.12 -10.58 5.92
CA ILE A 200 -14.68 -9.37 5.33
C ILE A 200 -15.24 -8.51 6.46
N LEU A 201 -14.73 -7.29 6.57
CA LEU A 201 -15.25 -6.24 7.44
C LEU A 201 -16.00 -5.23 6.58
N LYS A 202 -17.32 -5.14 6.76
CA LYS A 202 -18.18 -4.13 6.13
C LYS A 202 -18.26 -2.90 7.03
N PHE A 203 -18.35 -1.71 6.44
CA PHE A 203 -18.56 -0.45 7.14
C PHE A 203 -19.34 0.55 6.28
N LEU A 204 -19.85 1.60 6.92
CA LEU A 204 -20.40 2.79 6.28
C LEU A 204 -19.29 3.81 6.06
N GLN A 205 -19.32 4.47 4.90
CA GLN A 205 -18.33 5.47 4.50
C GLN A 205 -18.98 6.72 3.92
N LYS A 206 -18.35 7.88 4.13
CA LYS A 206 -18.73 9.18 3.56
C LYS A 206 -17.47 10.03 3.31
N PRO A 207 -17.51 10.97 2.35
CA PRO A 207 -16.43 11.94 2.13
C PRO A 207 -16.12 12.79 3.36
#